data_AF-A0A959LWY0-F1
#
_entry.id   AF-A0A959LWY0-F1
#
_cell.length_a   1.000
_cell.length_b   1.000
_cell.length_c   1.000
_cell.angle_alpha   90.00
_cell.angle_beta   90.00
_cell.angle_gamma   90.00
#
_symmetry.space_group_name_H-M   'P 1'
#
loop_
_entity.id
_entity.type
_entity.pdbx_description
1 polymer ?
#
loop_
_entity_poly.entity_id
_entity_poly.type
_entity_poly.pdbx_seq_one_letter_code
_entity_poly.pdbx_strand_id
1 'polypeptide(L)' 'MKTIKLEINDSIYNEVISLITKFNDKDLKITDYFLEEKKYLQNQLNQLESGKEELFDIEDLDNILEKTISRYE' A
#
# COMPACT_ATOMS: atom_id res chain seq x y z
N MET A 1 10.82 -24.74 -6.22
CA MET A 1 9.39 -24.38 -6.27
C MET A 1 9.06 -23.84 -7.65
N LYS A 2 7.80 -23.94 -8.11
CA LYS A 2 7.33 -23.30 -9.34
C LYS A 2 6.37 -22.19 -8.96
N THR A 3 6.44 -21.06 -9.65
CA THR A 3 5.58 -19.89 -9.39
C THR A 3 4.57 -19.76 -10.52
N ILE A 4 3.32 -19.49 -10.15
CA ILE A 4 2.24 -19.17 -11.09
C ILE A 4 1.62 -17.84 -10.68
N LYS A 5 1.17 -17.06 -11.68
CA LYS A 5 0.37 -15.85 -11.45
C LYS A 5 -1.10 -16.21 -11.70
N LEU A 6 -1.96 -15.86 -10.76
CA LEU A 6 -3.39 -16.12 -10.82
C LEU A 6 -4.13 -14.80 -10.97
N GLU A 7 -5.03 -14.74 -11.94
CA GLU A 7 -6.04 -13.69 -12.04
C GLU A 7 -7.35 -14.26 -11.52
N ILE A 8 -7.93 -13.62 -10.52
CA ILE A 8 -9.07 -14.10 -9.75
C ILE A 8 -10.05 -12.96 -9.58
N ASN A 9 -11.34 -13.29 -9.66
CA ASN A 9 -12.41 -12.34 -9.43
C ASN A 9 -12.48 -11.96 -7.95
N ASP A 10 -12.72 -10.69 -7.65
CA ASP A 10 -12.82 -10.18 -6.27
C ASP A 10 -13.83 -10.95 -5.42
N SER A 11 -14.92 -11.44 -6.02
CA SER A 11 -15.95 -12.23 -5.33
C SER A 11 -15.47 -13.54 -4.71
N ILE A 12 -14.33 -14.08 -5.18
CA ILE A 12 -13.73 -15.33 -4.68
C ILE A 12 -12.34 -15.12 -4.09
N TYR A 13 -11.86 -13.87 -4.01
CA TYR A 13 -10.49 -13.57 -3.58
C TYR A 13 -10.22 -14.10 -2.18
N ASN A 14 -11.15 -13.86 -1.25
CA ASN A 14 -10.99 -14.26 0.15
C ASN A 14 -10.97 -15.78 0.32
N GLU A 15 -11.80 -16.51 -0.43
CA GLU A 15 -11.86 -17.97 -0.44
C GLU A 15 -10.55 -18.57 -0.96
N VAL A 16 -10.00 -17.99 -2.03
CA VAL A 16 -8.74 -18.43 -2.62
C VAL A 16 -7.58 -18.16 -1.66
N ILE A 17 -7.50 -16.96 -1.06
CA ILE A 17 -6.49 -16.65 -0.04
C ILE A 17 -6.62 -17.56 1.18
N SER A 18 -7.85 -17.84 1.64
CA SER A 18 -8.12 -18.77 2.75
C SER A 18 -7.63 -20.18 2.44
N LEU A 19 -7.76 -20.64 1.20
CA LEU A 19 -7.28 -21.97 0.79
C LEU A 19 -5.74 -22.02 0.75
N ILE A 20 -5.12 -20.96 0.24
CA ILE A 20 -3.66 -20.80 0.12
C ILE A 20 -3.00 -20.75 1.51
N THR A 21 -3.60 -20.03 2.46
CA THR A 21 -3.08 -19.87 3.83
C THR A 21 -3.17 -21.12 4.70
N LYS A 22 -3.87 -22.17 4.25
CA LYS A 22 -3.90 -23.49 4.94
C LYS A 22 -2.63 -24.30 4.73
N PHE A 23 -1.84 -23.98 3.71
CA PHE A 23 -0.57 -24.62 3.44
C PHE A 23 0.54 -23.95 4.26
N ASN A 24 1.56 -24.72 4.62
CA ASN A 24 2.74 -24.18 5.27
C ASN A 24 3.70 -23.56 4.23
N ASP A 25 4.57 -22.65 4.69
CA ASP A 25 5.50 -21.89 3.85
C ASP A 25 6.53 -22.74 3.08
N LYS A 26 6.74 -24.01 3.45
CA LYS A 26 7.64 -24.92 2.74
C LYS A 26 6.98 -25.49 1.49
N ASP A 27 5.67 -25.71 1.55
CA ASP A 27 4.89 -26.33 0.48
C ASP A 27 4.29 -25.29 -0.46
N LEU A 28 3.84 -24.15 0.08
CA LEU A 28 3.24 -23.08 -0.71
C LEU A 28 3.51 -21.72 -0.06
N LYS A 29 3.97 -20.76 -0.86
CA LYS A 29 4.28 -19.41 -0.43
C LYS A 29 3.68 -18.40 -1.38
N ILE A 30 3.02 -17.38 -0.84
CA ILE A 30 2.62 -16.22 -1.63
C ILE A 30 3.84 -15.31 -1.74
N THR A 31 4.31 -15.10 -2.97
CA THR A 31 5.55 -14.35 -3.22
C THR A 31 5.32 -12.87 -3.53
N ASP A 32 4.07 -12.44 -3.67
CA ASP A 32 3.72 -11.14 -4.28
C ASP A 32 2.59 -10.40 -3.54
N TYR A 33 2.50 -10.58 -2.22
CA TYR A 33 1.68 -9.70 -1.39
C TYR A 33 2.35 -8.32 -1.38
N PHE A 34 1.58 -7.25 -1.61
CA PHE A 34 2.01 -5.84 -1.47
C PHE A 34 2.75 -5.18 -2.64
N LEU A 35 2.60 -5.65 -3.88
CA LEU A 35 3.25 -5.01 -5.03
C LEU A 35 2.83 -3.54 -5.21
N GLU A 36 1.55 -3.22 -5.00
CA GLU A 36 1.03 -1.87 -5.16
C GLU A 36 1.39 -0.97 -3.99
N GLU A 37 1.24 -1.44 -2.76
CA GLU A 37 1.60 -0.71 -1.54
C GLU A 37 3.11 -0.46 -1.49
N LYS A 38 3.92 -1.45 -1.87
CA LYS A 38 5.38 -1.28 -2.00
C LYS A 38 5.72 -0.25 -3.06
N LYS A 39 5.04 -0.26 -4.21
CA LYS A 39 5.24 0.73 -5.28
C LYS A 39 4.86 2.14 -4.80
N TYR A 40 3.73 2.28 -4.12
CA TYR A 40 3.28 3.54 -3.52
C TYR A 40 4.32 4.09 -2.52
N LEU A 41 4.71 3.28 -1.54
CA LEU A 41 5.67 3.66 -0.51
C LEU A 41 7.05 3.98 -1.11
N GLN A 42 7.51 3.21 -2.09
CA GLN A 42 8.77 3.49 -2.77
C GLN A 42 8.71 4.82 -3.54
N ASN A 43 7.57 5.15 -4.17
CA ASN A 43 7.41 6.42 -4.85
C ASN A 43 7.44 7.61 -3.86
N GLN A 44 6.77 7.48 -2.73
CA GLN A 44 6.79 8.49 -1.65
C GLN A 44 8.21 8.68 -1.09
N LEU A 45 8.95 7.60 -0.87
CA LEU A 45 10.35 7.68 -0.44
C LEU A 45 11.23 8.38 -1.47
N ASN A 46 11.13 8.01 -2.75
CA ASN A 46 11.91 8.64 -3.82
C ASN A 46 11.60 10.14 -3.93
N GLN A 47 10.35 10.53 -3.70
CA GLN A 47 9.93 11.93 -3.66
C GLN A 47 10.59 12.70 -2.51
N LEU A 48 10.55 12.14 -1.30
CA LEU A 48 11.23 12.70 -0.12
C LEU A 48 12.75 12.83 -0.36
N GLU A 49 13.39 11.79 -0.88
CA GLU A 49 14.83 11.78 -1.19
C GLU A 49 15.22 12.78 -2.29
N SER A 50 14.30 13.08 -3.22
CA SER A 50 14.54 14.07 -4.27
C SER A 50 14.64 15.51 -3.75
N GLY A 51 14.20 15.77 -2.52
CA GLY A 51 14.23 17.10 -1.88
C GLY A 51 13.33 18.13 -2.55
N LYS A 52 12.39 17.70 -3.40
CA LYS A 52 11.43 18.57 -4.11
C LYS A 52 10.09 18.71 -3.39
N GLU A 53 9.89 17.98 -2.32
CA GLU A 53 8.67 17.98 -1.52
C GLU A 53 8.71 19.13 -0.50
N GLU A 54 7.58 19.79 -0.28
CA GLU A 54 7.42 20.73 0.83
C GLU A 54 7.29 19.92 2.13
N LEU A 55 8.18 20.21 3.08
CA LEU A 55 8.12 19.63 4.42
C LEU A 55 7.40 20.61 5.34
N PHE A 56 6.44 20.09 6.07
CA PHE A 56 5.67 20.84 7.06
C PHE A 56 5.99 20.26 8.43
N ASP A 57 6.10 21.14 9.43
CA ASP A 57 6.02 20.69 10.81
C ASP A 57 4.55 20.48 11.23
N ILE A 58 4.36 20.09 12.49
CA ILE A 58 3.02 19.79 13.00
C ILE A 58 2.14 21.04 13.09
N GLU A 59 2.74 22.21 13.34
CA GLU A 59 2.03 23.49 13.46
C GLU A 59 1.62 24.00 12.07
N ASP A 60 2.48 23.85 11.08
CA ASP A 60 2.18 24.13 9.67
C ASP A 60 1.03 23.25 9.18
N LEU A 61 1.05 21.96 9.51
CA LEU A 61 0.01 21.01 9.15
C LEU A 61 -1.34 21.41 9.75
N ASP A 62 -1.39 21.72 11.04
CA ASP A 62 -2.62 22.16 11.72
C ASP A 62 -3.20 23.41 11.05
N ASN A 63 -2.36 24.40 10.74
CA ASN A 63 -2.78 25.62 10.04
C ASN A 63 -3.33 25.34 8.63
N ILE A 64 -2.72 24.42 7.88
CA ILE A 64 -3.19 24.03 6.53
C ILE A 64 -4.55 23.34 6.63
N LEU A 65 -4.72 22.44 7.61
CA LEU A 65 -5.97 21.72 7.82
C LEU A 65 -7.10 22.65 8.24
N GLU A 66 -6.87 23.55 9.20
CA GLU A 66 -7.87 24.54 9.63
C GLU A 66 -8.29 25.48 8.49
N LYS A 67 -7.33 25.99 7.71
CA LYS A 67 -7.63 26.80 6.51
C LYS A 67 -8.42 26.04 5.46
N THR A 68 -8.14 24.75 5.31
CA THR A 68 -8.84 23.91 4.33
C THR A 68 -10.27 23.65 4.78
N ILE A 69 -10.48 23.29 6.05
CA ILE A 69 -11.80 23.02 6.62
C ILE A 69 -12.67 24.28 6.56
N SER A 70 -12.17 25.41 7.04
CA SER A 70 -12.89 26.69 7.06
C SER A 70 -13.25 27.22 5.66
N ARG A 71 -12.63 26.74 4.60
CA ARG A 71 -12.96 27.10 3.21
C ARG A 71 -14.24 26.41 2.70
N TYR A 72 -14.62 25.28 3.30
CA TYR A 72 -15.77 24.48 2.90
C TYR A 72 -16.93 24.52 3.92
N GLU A 73 -16.79 25.31 4.98
CA GLU A 73 -17.87 25.73 5.88
C GLU A 73 -18.48 27.08 5.44
#